data_AF-A0A9D8X3E3-F1
#
_entry.id   AF-A0A9D8X3E3-F1
#
_cell.length_a   1.000
_cell.length_b   1.000
_cell.length_c   1.000
_cell.angle_alpha   90.00
_cell.angle_beta   90.00
_cell.angle_gamma   90.00
#
_symmetry.space_group_name_H-M   'P 1'
#
loop_
_entity.id
_entity.type
_entity.pdbx_description
1 polymer ?
#
loop_
_entity_poly.entity_id
_entity_poly.type
_entity_poly.pdbx_seq_one_letter_code
_entity_poly.pdbx_strand_id
1 'polypeptide(L)'
;MPGFEKDAFWAKILSMYDEAKENHYLLKLDEEQVRELKALYIDLYIPMEKLGHYDDEKIMKKMMTTIVSIYKIDKDAMGNSGEVVQLVNTVKYDGRNMYLQFARISPVKMRRFQLGKSRQQIAEKMGYSVSAVKNCEEAFCDLSRQPENLVRKLAKALECDPETLMQ
;
A
#
# COMPACT_ATOMS: atom_id res chain seq x y z
N MET A 1 13.36 11.07 -11.67
CA MET A 1 13.26 9.74 -11.01
C MET A 1 11.83 9.28 -11.17
N PRO A 2 11.57 8.09 -11.74
CA PRO A 2 10.20 7.58 -11.84
C PRO A 2 9.73 7.29 -10.41
N GLY A 3 8.87 8.16 -9.90
CA GLY A 3 8.20 7.97 -8.63
C GLY A 3 7.21 6.81 -8.69
N PHE A 4 6.62 6.51 -7.56
CA PHE A 4 5.58 5.50 -7.43
C PHE A 4 4.32 5.96 -8.20
N GLU A 5 4.01 5.33 -9.34
CA GLU A 5 2.77 5.61 -10.08
C GLU A 5 1.59 4.92 -9.36
N LYS A 6 0.78 5.75 -8.71
CA LYS A 6 -0.47 5.36 -8.09
C LYS A 6 -1.57 5.35 -9.15
N ASP A 7 -2.09 4.19 -9.48
CA ASP A 7 -3.29 4.06 -10.29
C ASP A 7 -4.55 3.89 -9.43
N ALA A 8 -5.71 3.91 -10.09
CA ALA A 8 -7.01 3.82 -9.41
C ALA A 8 -7.22 2.44 -8.75
N PHE A 9 -6.67 1.37 -9.33
CA PHE A 9 -6.74 0.03 -8.75
C PHE A 9 -6.01 -0.03 -7.41
N TRP A 10 -4.79 0.49 -7.39
CA TRP A 10 -3.99 0.63 -6.20
C TRP A 10 -4.64 1.51 -5.13
N ALA A 11 -5.14 2.67 -5.55
CA ALA A 11 -5.81 3.60 -4.66
C ALA A 11 -7.02 2.95 -3.96
N LYS A 12 -7.79 2.13 -4.69
CA LYS A 12 -8.91 1.37 -4.14
C LYS A 12 -8.44 0.35 -3.09
N ILE A 13 -7.38 -0.41 -3.36
CA ILE A 13 -6.83 -1.36 -2.37
C ILE A 13 -6.31 -0.64 -1.11
N LEU A 14 -5.62 0.50 -1.25
CA LEU A 14 -5.17 1.28 -0.10
C LEU A 14 -6.34 1.83 0.74
N SER A 15 -7.43 2.24 0.09
CA SER A 15 -8.60 2.79 0.80
C SER A 15 -9.27 1.80 1.75
N MET A 16 -9.03 0.50 1.54
CA MET A 16 -9.57 -0.60 2.35
C MET A 16 -8.71 -0.92 3.59
N TYR A 17 -7.52 -0.33 3.72
CA TYR A 17 -6.57 -0.69 4.77
C TYR A 17 -7.07 -0.38 6.18
N ASP A 18 -7.67 0.79 6.37
CA ASP A 18 -8.11 1.24 7.70
C ASP A 18 -9.29 0.37 8.20
N GLU A 19 -10.22 0.02 7.31
CA GLU A 19 -11.28 -0.95 7.60
C GLU A 19 -10.70 -2.34 7.94
N ALA A 20 -9.68 -2.79 7.20
CA ALA A 20 -9.00 -4.03 7.52
C ALA A 20 -8.29 -3.96 8.89
N LYS A 21 -7.66 -2.83 9.24
CA LYS A 21 -6.96 -2.62 10.53
C LYS A 21 -7.92 -2.84 11.71
N GLU A 22 -9.15 -2.34 11.62
CA GLU A 22 -10.20 -2.56 12.62
C GLU A 22 -10.60 -4.05 12.75
N ASN A 23 -10.49 -4.81 11.67
CA ASN A 23 -10.85 -6.22 11.57
C ASN A 23 -9.62 -7.16 11.59
N HIS A 24 -8.64 -6.89 12.45
CA HIS A 24 -7.42 -7.70 12.58
C HIS A 24 -6.64 -7.93 11.27
N TYR A 25 -6.67 -6.92 10.40
CA TYR A 25 -6.04 -6.92 9.07
C TYR A 25 -6.64 -7.93 8.09
N LEU A 26 -7.85 -8.43 8.36
CA LEU A 26 -8.61 -9.29 7.45
C LEU A 26 -9.85 -8.55 6.98
N LEU A 27 -10.00 -8.39 5.67
CA LEU A 27 -11.18 -7.78 5.06
C LEU A 27 -11.90 -8.79 4.18
N LYS A 28 -13.22 -8.91 4.36
CA LYS A 28 -14.09 -9.69 3.49
C LYS A 28 -14.83 -8.72 2.56
N LEU A 29 -14.53 -8.82 1.28
CA LEU A 29 -15.20 -8.07 0.22
C LEU A 29 -16.45 -8.81 -0.26
N ASP A 30 -17.52 -8.06 -0.42
CA ASP A 30 -18.75 -8.53 -1.05
C ASP A 30 -18.65 -8.57 -2.59
N GLU A 31 -19.73 -9.03 -3.23
CA GLU A 31 -19.79 -9.19 -4.68
C GLU A 31 -19.69 -7.85 -5.44
N GLU A 32 -20.24 -6.77 -4.89
CA GLU A 32 -20.20 -5.44 -5.49
C GLU A 32 -18.77 -4.87 -5.47
N GLN A 33 -18.11 -4.97 -4.31
CA GLN A 33 -16.72 -4.56 -4.15
C GLN A 33 -15.77 -5.37 -5.04
N VAL A 34 -16.01 -6.67 -5.19
CA VAL A 34 -15.24 -7.53 -6.11
C VAL A 34 -15.46 -7.11 -7.56
N ARG A 35 -16.70 -6.82 -7.95
CA ARG A 35 -17.04 -6.34 -9.30
C ARG A 35 -16.37 -5.01 -9.61
N GLU A 36 -16.37 -4.06 -8.67
CA GLU A 36 -15.69 -2.77 -8.81
C GLU A 36 -14.18 -2.93 -9.01
N LEU A 37 -13.52 -3.73 -8.16
CA LEU A 37 -12.08 -3.98 -8.28
C LEU A 37 -11.73 -4.61 -9.63
N LYS A 38 -12.58 -5.54 -10.10
CA LYS A 38 -12.40 -6.19 -11.39
C LYS A 38 -12.57 -5.23 -12.55
N ALA A 39 -13.54 -4.33 -12.50
CA ALA A 39 -13.73 -3.30 -13.51
C ALA A 39 -12.49 -2.38 -13.60
N LEU A 40 -11.99 -1.92 -12.45
CA LEU A 40 -10.74 -1.13 -12.39
C LEU A 40 -9.55 -1.90 -12.96
N TYR A 41 -9.43 -3.20 -12.63
CA TYR A 41 -8.34 -4.03 -13.13
C TYR A 41 -8.38 -4.21 -14.65
N ILE A 42 -9.58 -4.44 -15.21
CA ILE A 42 -9.76 -4.59 -16.65
C ILE A 42 -9.36 -3.29 -17.36
N ASP A 43 -9.90 -2.15 -16.92
CA ASP A 43 -9.66 -0.85 -17.53
C ASP A 43 -8.17 -0.46 -17.55
N LEU A 44 -7.45 -0.75 -16.46
CA LEU A 44 -6.05 -0.33 -16.31
C LEU A 44 -5.03 -1.32 -16.90
N TYR A 45 -5.30 -2.63 -16.85
CA TYR A 45 -4.27 -3.65 -17.12
C TYR A 45 -4.59 -4.58 -18.30
N ILE A 46 -5.81 -4.54 -18.85
CA ILE A 46 -6.19 -5.38 -19.98
C ILE A 46 -6.47 -4.49 -21.20
N PRO A 47 -5.62 -4.54 -22.24
CA PRO A 47 -5.92 -3.87 -23.51
C PRO A 47 -7.25 -4.37 -24.09
N MET A 48 -8.10 -3.45 -24.57
CA MET A 48 -9.44 -3.78 -25.09
C MET A 48 -9.41 -4.84 -26.18
N GLU A 49 -8.39 -4.83 -27.04
CA GLU A 49 -8.22 -5.77 -28.15
C GLU A 49 -8.00 -7.21 -27.67
N LYS A 50 -7.56 -7.38 -26.42
CA LYS A 50 -7.27 -8.70 -25.83
C LYS A 50 -8.37 -9.20 -24.91
N LEU A 51 -9.41 -8.39 -24.66
CA LEU A 51 -10.46 -8.74 -23.69
C LEU A 51 -11.15 -10.07 -24.03
N GLY A 52 -11.42 -10.33 -25.32
CA GLY A 52 -12.03 -11.58 -25.79
C GLY A 52 -11.18 -12.84 -25.56
N HIS A 53 -9.90 -12.72 -25.19
CA HIS A 53 -9.04 -13.85 -24.83
C HIS A 53 -9.08 -14.20 -23.34
N TYR A 54 -9.76 -13.38 -22.54
CA TYR A 54 -9.89 -13.58 -21.10
C TYR A 54 -11.31 -14.02 -20.76
N ASP A 55 -11.41 -15.19 -20.15
CA ASP A 55 -12.61 -15.58 -19.41
C ASP A 55 -12.59 -14.98 -17.99
N ASP A 56 -13.75 -15.04 -17.33
CA ASP A 56 -13.97 -14.48 -16.00
C ASP A 56 -12.94 -14.96 -14.98
N GLU A 57 -12.67 -16.27 -14.99
CA GLU A 57 -11.76 -16.95 -14.10
C GLU A 57 -10.31 -16.47 -14.27
N LYS A 58 -9.85 -16.32 -15.53
CA LYS A 58 -8.52 -15.79 -15.82
C LYS A 58 -8.38 -14.34 -15.36
N ILE A 59 -9.40 -13.50 -15.56
CA ILE A 59 -9.37 -12.11 -15.08
C ILE A 59 -9.25 -12.11 -13.56
N MET A 60 -10.09 -12.89 -12.86
CA MET A 60 -10.06 -12.99 -11.40
C MET A 60 -8.71 -13.46 -10.88
N LYS A 61 -8.15 -14.52 -11.45
CA LYS A 61 -6.83 -15.03 -11.06
C LYS A 61 -5.72 -14.00 -11.26
N LYS A 62 -5.74 -13.28 -12.39
CA LYS A 62 -4.77 -12.22 -12.68
C LYS A 62 -4.93 -11.01 -11.76
N MET A 63 -6.16 -10.61 -11.47
CA MET A 63 -6.46 -9.55 -10.51
C MET A 63 -5.96 -9.93 -9.12
N MET A 64 -6.31 -11.10 -8.59
CA MET A 64 -5.83 -11.59 -7.29
C MET A 64 -4.30 -11.63 -7.24
N THR A 65 -3.66 -12.10 -8.31
CA THR A 65 -2.19 -12.11 -8.44
C THR A 65 -1.63 -10.68 -8.39
N THR A 66 -2.28 -9.74 -9.05
CA THR A 66 -1.90 -8.31 -9.04
C THR A 66 -2.04 -7.70 -7.66
N ILE A 67 -3.12 -8.02 -6.92
CA ILE A 67 -3.33 -7.56 -5.54
C ILE A 67 -2.22 -8.05 -4.62
N VAL A 68 -1.90 -9.35 -4.63
CA VAL A 68 -0.77 -9.87 -3.84
C VAL A 68 0.57 -9.30 -4.35
N SER A 69 0.61 -8.90 -5.63
CA SER A 69 1.78 -8.29 -6.26
C SER A 69 2.00 -6.81 -5.94
N ILE A 70 1.13 -6.22 -5.11
CA ILE A 70 1.30 -4.88 -4.53
C ILE A 70 2.57 -4.85 -3.62
N TYR A 71 3.37 -5.91 -3.56
CA TYR A 71 4.76 -5.89 -3.04
C TYR A 71 5.70 -4.88 -3.71
N LYS A 72 5.32 -4.35 -4.88
CA LYS A 72 6.12 -3.36 -5.63
C LYS A 72 5.98 -1.92 -5.13
N ILE A 73 5.33 -1.67 -3.98
CA ILE A 73 5.26 -0.29 -3.42
C ILE A 73 6.65 0.30 -3.20
N ASP A 74 7.65 -0.56 -2.97
CA ASP A 74 8.99 -0.12 -2.60
C ASP A 74 10.01 -0.43 -3.72
N LYS A 75 9.97 0.35 -4.81
CA LYS A 75 11.05 0.38 -5.81
C LYS A 75 12.33 1.08 -5.31
N ASP A 76 12.53 1.27 -4.00
CA ASP A 76 13.86 1.59 -3.44
C ASP A 76 14.80 0.36 -3.43
N ALA A 77 14.34 -0.81 -3.88
CA ALA A 77 15.13 -2.05 -3.94
C ALA A 77 16.30 -2.05 -4.95
N MET A 78 16.37 -1.10 -5.91
CA MET A 78 17.47 -1.10 -6.90
C MET A 78 18.80 -0.52 -6.37
N GLY A 79 18.89 -0.12 -5.10
CA GLY A 79 20.11 0.51 -4.58
C GLY A 79 20.52 0.25 -3.13
N ASN A 80 19.63 -0.14 -2.20
CA ASN A 80 20.02 -0.27 -0.80
C ASN A 80 19.08 -1.20 -0.02
N SER A 81 19.45 -2.47 0.15
CA SER A 81 18.97 -3.32 1.26
C SER A 81 17.44 -3.25 1.50
N GLY A 82 16.67 -3.23 0.41
CA GLY A 82 15.26 -2.88 0.41
C GLY A 82 14.42 -3.98 1.05
N GLU A 83 13.54 -3.60 1.96
CA GLU A 83 12.53 -4.50 2.52
C GLU A 83 11.38 -4.60 1.51
N VAL A 84 11.12 -5.80 0.98
CA VAL A 84 9.94 -6.07 0.15
C VAL A 84 8.74 -6.19 1.08
N VAL A 85 7.89 -5.16 1.11
CA VAL A 85 6.66 -5.20 1.90
C VAL A 85 5.48 -5.53 0.99
N GLN A 86 4.93 -6.73 1.15
CA GLN A 86 3.64 -7.07 0.55
C GLN A 86 2.54 -6.40 1.36
N LEU A 87 1.84 -5.43 0.79
CA LEU A 87 0.72 -4.78 1.50
C LEU A 87 -0.42 -5.76 1.76
N VAL A 88 -0.70 -6.63 0.79
CA VAL A 88 -1.66 -7.74 0.90
C VAL A 88 -0.88 -9.05 0.86
N ASN A 89 -0.83 -9.73 2.00
CA ASN A 89 -0.11 -11.00 2.17
C ASN A 89 -0.81 -12.16 1.47
N THR A 90 -2.14 -12.13 1.42
CA THR A 90 -2.94 -13.23 0.88
C THR A 90 -4.26 -12.72 0.35
N VAL A 91 -4.68 -13.28 -0.78
CA VAL A 91 -6.01 -13.08 -1.35
C VAL A 91 -6.66 -14.44 -1.56
N LYS A 92 -7.88 -14.61 -1.05
CA LYS A 92 -8.69 -15.82 -1.27
C LYS A 92 -10.01 -15.43 -1.91
N TYR A 93 -10.53 -16.30 -2.77
CA TYR A 93 -11.86 -16.16 -3.37
C TYR A 93 -12.59 -17.49 -3.24
N ASP A 94 -13.79 -17.46 -2.67
CA ASP A 94 -14.61 -18.67 -2.42
C ASP A 94 -15.68 -18.91 -3.51
N GLY A 95 -15.69 -18.09 -4.57
CA GLY A 95 -16.72 -18.10 -5.61
C GLY A 95 -17.79 -17.02 -5.43
N ARG A 96 -17.85 -16.37 -4.26
CA ARG A 96 -18.79 -15.29 -3.95
C ARG A 96 -18.13 -14.08 -3.27
N ASN A 97 -17.25 -14.33 -2.31
CA ASN A 97 -16.57 -13.30 -1.54
C ASN A 97 -15.06 -13.39 -1.75
N MET A 98 -14.41 -12.23 -1.70
CA MET A 98 -12.96 -12.15 -1.69
C MET A 98 -12.48 -11.78 -0.29
N TYR A 99 -11.38 -12.39 0.15
CA TYR A 99 -10.78 -12.13 1.45
C TYR A 99 -9.38 -11.58 1.23
N LEU A 100 -9.13 -10.38 1.74
CA LEU A 100 -7.83 -9.71 1.70
C LEU A 100 -7.21 -9.74 3.08
N GLN A 101 -6.07 -10.42 3.21
CA GLN A 101 -5.24 -10.35 4.42
C GLN A 101 -4.15 -9.31 4.22
N PHE A 102 -4.27 -8.18 4.90
CA PHE A 102 -3.29 -7.09 4.86
C PHE A 102 -2.11 -7.36 5.81
N ALA A 103 -0.97 -6.77 5.47
CA ALA A 103 0.19 -6.70 6.35
C ALA A 103 0.01 -5.62 7.42
N ARG A 104 0.57 -5.86 8.60
CA ARG A 104 0.66 -4.86 9.66
C ARG A 104 1.84 -3.94 9.35
N ILE A 105 1.56 -2.70 8.98
CA ILE A 105 2.59 -1.70 8.68
C ILE A 105 2.41 -0.50 9.58
N SER A 106 3.50 0.19 9.89
CA SER A 106 3.46 1.39 10.73
C SER A 106 2.63 2.51 10.06
N PRO A 107 2.01 3.39 10.85
CA PRO A 107 1.29 4.56 10.32
C PRO A 107 2.16 5.43 9.40
N VAL A 108 3.45 5.56 9.72
CA VAL A 108 4.45 6.29 8.91
C VAL A 108 4.56 5.68 7.52
N LYS A 109 4.77 4.36 7.45
CA LYS A 109 4.92 3.62 6.18
C LYS A 109 3.63 3.67 5.37
N MET A 110 2.49 3.48 6.04
CA MET A 110 1.18 3.56 5.40
C MET A 110 0.90 4.95 4.82
N ARG A 111 1.16 6.01 5.59
CA ARG A 111 0.98 7.39 5.10
C ARG A 111 1.87 7.70 3.90
N ARG A 112 3.12 7.25 3.92
CA ARG A 112 4.02 7.39 2.77
C ARG A 112 3.47 6.69 1.52
N PHE A 113 2.91 5.49 1.67
CA PHE A 113 2.28 4.76 0.57
C PHE A 113 1.04 5.48 0.03
N GLN A 114 0.22 6.06 0.89
CA GLN A 114 -0.94 6.87 0.48
C GLN A 114 -0.54 8.08 -0.39
N LEU A 115 0.61 8.70 -0.08
CA LEU A 115 1.19 9.82 -0.82
C LEU A 115 1.96 9.39 -2.08
N GLY A 116 2.23 8.10 -2.27
CA GLY A 116 3.04 7.60 -3.38
C GLY A 116 4.46 8.16 -3.39
N LYS A 117 5.10 8.29 -2.22
CA LYS A 117 6.47 8.81 -2.09
C LYS A 117 7.49 7.71 -1.77
N SER A 118 8.70 7.83 -2.31
CA SER A 118 9.83 7.01 -1.87
C SER A 118 10.35 7.46 -0.51
N ARG A 119 11.14 6.62 0.17
CA ARG A 119 11.77 7.06 1.43
C ARG A 119 12.73 8.21 1.18
N GLN A 120 13.42 8.20 0.04
CA GLN A 120 14.32 9.28 -0.37
C GLN A 120 13.59 10.62 -0.45
N GLN A 121 12.43 10.67 -1.09
CA GLN A 121 11.65 11.91 -1.19
C GLN A 121 11.21 12.43 0.19
N ILE A 122 10.84 11.53 1.11
CA ILE A 122 10.50 11.92 2.49
C ILE A 122 11.73 12.42 3.24
N ALA A 123 12.87 11.71 3.12
CA ALA A 123 14.13 12.07 3.77
C ALA A 123 14.64 13.44 3.31
N GLU A 124 14.61 13.71 1.99
CA GLU A 124 14.96 15.00 1.39
C GLU A 124 14.07 16.13 1.94
N LYS A 125 12.75 15.91 2.03
CA LYS A 125 11.80 16.89 2.56
C LYS A 125 11.97 17.16 4.06
N MET A 126 12.38 16.15 4.82
CA MET A 126 12.71 16.30 6.25
C MET A 126 14.06 16.98 6.49
N GLY A 127 15.00 16.85 5.54
CA GLY A 127 16.42 17.14 5.75
C GLY A 127 17.11 16.08 6.61
N TYR A 128 16.73 14.81 6.46
CA TYR A 128 17.25 13.66 7.21
C TYR A 128 17.79 12.58 6.27
N SER A 129 18.43 11.54 6.84
CA SER A 129 18.85 10.37 6.07
C SER A 129 17.67 9.44 5.76
N VAL A 130 17.78 8.66 4.68
CA VAL A 130 16.82 7.59 4.36
C VAL A 130 16.71 6.58 5.50
N SER A 131 17.81 6.30 6.20
CA SER A 131 17.81 5.42 7.38
C SER A 131 16.96 5.97 8.53
N ALA A 132 16.92 7.29 8.74
CA ALA A 132 16.07 7.88 9.77
C ALA A 132 14.58 7.65 9.44
N VAL A 133 14.19 7.79 8.17
CA VAL A 133 12.83 7.48 7.71
C VAL A 133 12.54 5.99 7.88
N LYS A 134 13.47 5.11 7.47
CA LYS A 134 13.34 3.67 7.64
C LYS A 134 13.09 3.28 9.11
N ASN A 135 13.87 3.83 10.04
CA ASN A 135 13.71 3.54 11.47
C ASN A 135 12.34 4.01 12.00
N CYS A 136 11.80 5.12 11.49
CA CYS A 136 10.45 5.58 11.84
C CYS A 136 9.35 4.67 11.24
N GLU A 137 9.66 3.93 10.18
CA GLU A 137 8.72 3.00 9.54
C GLU A 137 8.69 1.61 10.17
N GLU A 138 9.63 1.28 11.05
CA GLU A 138 9.68 -0.02 11.71
C GLU A 138 8.42 -0.23 12.56
N ALA A 139 7.84 -1.42 12.50
CA ALA A 139 6.57 -1.73 13.19
C ALA A 139 6.66 -1.58 14.72
N PHE A 140 7.87 -1.64 15.28
CA PHE A 140 8.15 -1.47 16.70
C PHE A 140 8.63 -0.06 17.07
N CYS A 141 8.67 0.87 16.11
CA CYS A 141 9.07 2.24 16.37
C CYS A 141 7.95 2.99 17.11
N ASP A 142 8.19 3.28 18.39
CA ASP A 142 7.30 4.12 19.19
C ASP A 142 7.65 5.60 18.97
N LEU A 143 6.88 6.28 18.13
CA LEU A 143 7.07 7.71 17.82
C LEU A 143 6.85 8.62 19.02
N SER A 144 6.09 8.19 20.04
CA SER A 144 5.86 9.00 21.25
C SER A 144 7.14 9.19 22.08
N ARG A 145 8.12 8.29 21.89
CA ARG A 145 9.43 8.33 22.56
C ARG A 145 10.51 8.99 21.73
N GLN A 146 10.20 9.37 20.49
CA GLN A 146 11.15 10.01 19.60
C GLN A 146 11.27 11.51 19.88
N PRO A 147 12.38 12.16 19.51
CA PRO A 147 12.53 13.60 19.68
C PRO A 147 11.41 14.36 18.96
N GLU A 148 10.79 15.32 19.64
CA GLU A 148 9.63 16.07 19.11
C GLU A 148 9.92 16.74 17.74
N ASN A 149 11.13 17.28 17.57
CA ASN A 149 11.56 17.88 16.32
C ASN A 149 11.59 16.86 15.15
N LEU A 150 11.99 15.61 15.42
CA LEU A 150 11.97 14.54 14.43
C LEU A 150 10.53 14.27 14.00
N VAL A 151 9.62 14.07 14.96
CA VAL A 151 8.21 13.75 14.70
C VAL A 151 7.52 14.88 13.93
N ARG A 152 7.73 16.14 14.33
CA ARG A 152 7.17 17.31 13.62
C ARG A 152 7.66 17.41 12.17
N LYS A 153 8.95 17.19 11.93
CA LYS A 153 9.51 17.20 10.57
C LYS A 153 8.99 16.03 9.73
N LEU A 154 8.88 14.84 10.33
CA LEU A 154 8.32 13.66 9.68
C LEU A 154 6.85 13.89 9.29
N ALA A 155 6.02 14.36 10.22
CA ALA A 155 4.61 14.66 9.98
C ALA A 155 4.43 15.71 8.87
N LYS A 156 5.23 16.79 8.91
CA LYS A 156 5.26 17.80 7.84
C LYS A 156 5.67 17.22 6.48
N ALA A 157 6.66 16.33 6.45
CA ALA A 157 7.07 15.67 5.22
C ALA A 157 5.97 14.75 4.66
N LEU A 158 5.23 14.08 5.55
CA LEU A 158 4.11 13.19 5.28
C LEU A 158 2.74 13.87 5.19
N GLU A 159 2.70 15.21 5.17
CA GLU A 159 1.49 15.99 4.92
C GLU A 159 0.32 15.55 5.83
N CYS A 160 0.62 15.39 7.12
CA CYS A 160 -0.35 14.98 8.15
C CYS A 160 0.03 15.57 9.51
N ASP A 161 -0.88 15.44 10.48
CA ASP A 161 -0.64 15.83 11.86
C ASP A 161 0.17 14.75 12.60
N PRO A 162 1.08 15.13 13.53
CA PRO A 162 1.88 14.20 14.32
C PRO A 162 1.07 13.09 15.00
N GLU A 163 -0.11 13.40 15.50
CA GLU A 163 -1.02 12.51 16.21
C GLU A 163 -1.51 11.37 15.31
N THR A 164 -1.62 11.61 13.99
CA THR A 164 -2.01 10.59 13.01
C THR A 164 -0.96 9.48 12.91
N LEU A 165 0.31 9.81 13.18
CA LEU A 165 1.41 8.85 13.09
C LEU A 165 1.58 7.99 14.36
N MET A 166 0.90 8.34 15.45
CA MET A 166 1.01 7.67 16.76
C MET A 166 -0.09 6.61 17.01
N GLN A 167 -0.88 6.29 15.98
CA GLN A 167 -2.05 5.38 16.05
C GLN A 167 -1.77 3.91 15.72
#